data_AF-A0A7C1WQJ4-F1
#
_entry.id   AF-A0A7C1WQJ4-F1
#
_cell.length_a   1.000
_cell.length_b   1.000
_cell.length_c   1.000
_cell.angle_alpha   90.00
_cell.angle_beta   90.00
_cell.angle_gamma   90.00
#
_symmetry.space_group_name_H-M   'P 1'
#
loop_
_entity.id
_entity.type
_entity.pdbx_description
1 polymer ?
#
loop_
_entity_poly.entity_id
_entity_poly.type
_entity_poly.pdbx_seq_one_letter_code
_entity_poly.pdbx_strand_id
1 'polypeptide(L)'
;MLAQGGAGIVFCDKCGSILKPPLYWCSRCKRAAFLTGSQFAKQLKVILKDEKEAELAGKGKDIVRGTVEVVSSDLATIRCTPPLFEEGDVVARVDGNRARALGVVVVGGEHALIKLFNNAVVKEGESFLLREAEQLVAYDLQLSLLETYTGGKLTSVERGAFGVFFENSFRIGDGRGIASSYKLLGLGGKEGGSELDEHQREAVDRILGLREGELLLIVGPPGTG
;
A
#
# COMPACT_ATOMS: atom_id res chain seq x y z
N MET A 1 -32.70 6.34 4.83
CA MET A 1 -33.21 5.18 4.07
C MET A 1 -32.02 4.32 3.68
N LEU A 2 -32.04 3.05 4.07
CA LEU A 2 -30.94 2.09 3.99
C LEU A 2 -30.60 1.75 2.54
N ALA A 3 -29.31 1.78 2.21
CA ALA A 3 -28.76 1.43 0.92
C ALA A 3 -28.97 -0.06 0.63
N GLN A 4 -29.75 -0.37 -0.41
CA GLN A 4 -29.85 -1.71 -0.95
C GLN A 4 -28.63 -1.99 -1.84
N GLY A 5 -27.97 -3.11 -1.55
CA GLY A 5 -26.95 -3.70 -2.41
C GLY A 5 -27.55 -4.13 -3.75
N GLY A 6 -27.27 -3.34 -4.78
CA GLY A 6 -27.38 -3.72 -6.17
C GLY A 6 -26.11 -3.26 -6.88
N ALA A 7 -25.55 -4.08 -7.76
CA ALA A 7 -24.48 -3.68 -8.65
C ALA A 7 -25.02 -2.61 -9.61
N GLY A 8 -24.98 -1.34 -9.18
CA GLY A 8 -25.43 -0.23 -10.00
C GLY A 8 -24.55 -0.13 -11.24
N ILE A 9 -25.14 -0.39 -12.40
CA ILE A 9 -24.53 -0.13 -13.71
C ILE A 9 -24.15 1.34 -13.73
N VAL A 10 -22.87 1.63 -14.00
CA VAL A 10 -22.39 3.01 -14.15
C VAL A 10 -22.61 3.41 -15.61
N PHE A 11 -23.20 4.59 -15.83
CA PHE A 11 -23.44 5.12 -17.16
C PHE A 11 -22.61 6.38 -17.38
N CYS A 12 -22.20 6.62 -18.63
CA CYS A 12 -21.63 7.90 -19.02
C CYS A 12 -22.72 8.97 -18.95
N ASP A 13 -22.47 10.01 -18.17
CA ASP A 13 -23.28 11.22 -18.01
C ASP A 13 -23.66 11.89 -19.34
N LYS A 14 -22.79 11.80 -20.35
CA LYS A 14 -22.97 12.46 -21.64
C LYS A 14 -23.69 11.62 -22.70
N CYS A 15 -23.39 10.32 -22.79
CA CYS A 15 -23.89 9.48 -23.91
C CYS A 15 -24.64 8.23 -23.46
N GLY A 16 -24.88 8.05 -22.16
CA GLY A 16 -25.64 6.92 -21.61
C GLY A 16 -24.99 5.55 -21.83
N SER A 17 -23.73 5.49 -22.29
CA SER A 17 -23.04 4.22 -22.50
C SER A 17 -22.67 3.59 -21.15
N ILE A 18 -22.80 2.26 -21.08
CA ILE A 18 -22.44 1.49 -19.88
C ILE A 18 -20.93 1.52 -19.71
N LEU A 19 -20.48 1.92 -18.51
CA LEU A 19 -19.09 2.00 -18.10
C LEU A 19 -18.77 0.79 -17.21
N LYS A 20 -17.58 0.24 -17.40
CA LYS A 20 -17.09 -0.92 -16.67
C LYS A 20 -15.82 -0.58 -15.88
N PRO A 21 -15.61 -1.22 -14.71
CA PRO A 21 -14.31 -1.19 -14.04
C PRO A 21 -13.22 -1.79 -14.94
N PRO A 22 -11.93 -1.47 -14.72
CA PRO A 22 -11.39 -0.68 -13.61
C PRO A 22 -11.27 0.82 -13.88
N LEU A 23 -11.52 1.32 -15.09
CA LEU A 23 -11.29 2.73 -15.42
C LEU A 23 -12.55 3.56 -15.57
N TYR A 24 -13.73 2.91 -15.64
CA TYR A 24 -15.01 3.57 -15.91
C TYR A 24 -14.88 4.66 -16.98
N TRP A 25 -14.22 4.28 -18.07
CA TRP A 25 -13.86 5.16 -19.18
C TRP A 25 -14.87 5.04 -20.31
N CYS A 26 -15.42 6.17 -20.75
CA CYS A 26 -16.27 6.21 -21.92
C CYS A 26 -15.44 6.29 -23.19
N SER A 27 -15.39 5.21 -23.98
CA SER A 27 -14.67 5.18 -25.25
C SER A 27 -15.22 6.18 -26.28
N ARG A 28 -16.52 6.49 -26.21
CA ARG A 28 -17.21 7.45 -27.10
C ARG A 28 -16.94 8.90 -26.71
N CYS A 29 -17.01 9.24 -25.43
CA CYS A 29 -16.85 10.61 -24.96
C CYS A 29 -15.41 10.95 -24.54
N LYS A 30 -14.51 9.96 -24.50
CA LYS A 30 -13.12 10.08 -24.06
C LYS A 30 -12.99 10.76 -22.68
N ARG A 31 -13.82 10.32 -21.74
CA ARG A 31 -13.87 10.84 -20.37
C ARG A 31 -14.00 9.69 -19.37
N ALA A 32 -13.36 9.85 -18.21
CA ALA A 32 -13.56 8.99 -17.05
C ALA A 32 -14.75 9.47 -16.24
N ALA A 33 -15.48 8.55 -15.63
CA ALA A 33 -16.46 8.89 -14.61
C ALA A 33 -15.73 9.13 -13.27
N PHE A 34 -16.06 10.23 -12.60
CA PHE A 34 -15.66 10.44 -11.20
C PHE A 34 -16.56 9.57 -10.33
N LEU A 35 -15.96 8.60 -9.64
CA LEU A 35 -16.68 7.70 -8.74
C LEU A 35 -16.41 8.06 -7.29
N THR A 36 -17.41 7.82 -6.45
CA THR A 36 -17.34 7.96 -5.00
C THR A 36 -17.98 6.74 -4.32
N GLY A 37 -17.77 6.65 -3.01
CA GLY A 37 -18.35 5.64 -2.13
C GLY A 37 -18.06 4.21 -2.58
N SER A 38 -19.10 3.38 -2.54
CA SER A 38 -19.01 1.96 -2.88
C SER A 38 -18.56 1.67 -4.32
N GLN A 39 -18.79 2.59 -5.28
CA GLN A 39 -18.38 2.38 -6.67
C GLN A 39 -16.87 2.58 -6.83
N PHE A 40 -16.31 3.59 -6.15
CA PHE A 40 -14.87 3.80 -6.12
C PHE A 40 -14.15 2.66 -5.37
N ALA A 41 -14.69 2.21 -4.24
CA ALA A 41 -14.15 1.04 -3.52
C ALA A 41 -14.12 -0.23 -4.39
N LYS A 42 -15.15 -0.46 -5.21
CA LYS A 42 -15.17 -1.58 -6.16
C LYS A 42 -14.10 -1.40 -7.26
N GLN A 43 -13.94 -0.18 -7.77
CA GLN A 43 -12.90 0.14 -8.75
C GLN A 43 -11.51 -0.22 -8.21
N LEU A 44 -11.18 0.28 -7.02
CA LEU A 44 -9.90 0.00 -6.35
C LEU A 44 -9.73 -1.49 -6.08
N LYS A 45 -10.79 -2.19 -5.68
CA LYS A 45 -10.74 -3.64 -5.45
C LYS A 45 -10.35 -4.41 -6.71
N VAL A 46 -10.82 -4.00 -7.89
CA VAL A 46 -10.43 -4.64 -9.15
C VAL A 46 -8.97 -4.33 -9.48
N ILE A 47 -8.55 -3.07 -9.34
CA ILE A 47 -7.17 -2.64 -9.60
C ILE A 47 -6.18 -3.42 -8.72
N LEU A 48 -6.42 -3.46 -7.40
CA LEU A 48 -5.54 -4.17 -6.46
C LEU A 48 -5.51 -5.69 -6.70
N LYS A 49 -6.61 -6.29 -7.18
CA LYS A 49 -6.63 -7.71 -7.55
C LYS A 49 -5.83 -7.97 -8.82
N ASP A 50 -5.99 -7.12 -9.84
CA ASP A 50 -5.26 -7.24 -11.09
C ASP A 50 -3.76 -7.05 -10.86
N GLU A 51 -3.38 -6.08 -10.01
CA GLU A 51 -2.00 -5.82 -9.60
C GLU A 51 -1.43 -6.99 -8.77
N LYS A 52 -2.17 -7.49 -7.78
CA LYS A 52 -1.78 -8.68 -7.00
C LYS A 52 -1.57 -9.92 -7.89
N GLU A 53 -2.45 -10.16 -8.86
CA GLU A 53 -2.30 -11.28 -9.79
C GLU A 53 -1.15 -11.06 -10.79
N ALA A 54 -0.93 -9.83 -11.25
CA ALA A 54 0.24 -9.50 -12.08
C ALA A 54 1.56 -9.71 -11.31
N GLU A 55 1.58 -9.31 -10.03
CA GLU A 55 2.69 -9.55 -9.12
C GLU A 55 2.88 -11.05 -8.94
N LEU A 56 1.85 -11.83 -8.63
CA LEU A 56 1.95 -13.29 -8.50
C LEU A 56 2.45 -13.97 -9.78
N ALA A 57 2.03 -13.47 -10.95
CA ALA A 57 2.43 -13.97 -12.26
C ALA A 57 3.86 -13.59 -12.66
N GLY A 58 4.51 -12.68 -11.91
CA GLY A 58 5.90 -12.27 -12.14
C GLY A 58 6.12 -11.55 -13.47
N LYS A 59 5.11 -10.82 -13.97
CA LYS A 59 5.23 -10.11 -15.25
C LYS A 59 6.32 -9.03 -15.14
N GLY A 60 7.40 -9.20 -15.90
CA GLY A 60 8.46 -8.19 -16.03
C GLY A 60 9.48 -8.17 -14.88
N LYS A 61 9.51 -9.20 -14.02
CA LYS A 61 10.50 -9.33 -12.94
C LYS A 61 11.69 -10.18 -13.38
N ASP A 62 12.87 -9.79 -12.92
CA ASP A 62 14.08 -10.59 -13.12
C ASP A 62 13.99 -11.91 -12.36
N ILE A 63 14.41 -12.98 -13.02
CA ILE A 63 14.41 -14.34 -12.47
C ILE A 63 15.85 -14.84 -12.50
N VAL A 64 16.31 -15.33 -11.34
CA VAL A 64 17.63 -15.93 -11.19
C VAL A 64 17.53 -17.37 -10.74
N ARG A 65 18.57 -18.16 -11.01
CA ARG A 65 18.65 -19.52 -10.48
C ARG A 65 19.22 -19.47 -9.07
N GLY A 66 18.54 -20.12 -8.13
CA GLY A 66 19.02 -20.36 -6.78
C GLY A 66 19.33 -21.84 -6.55
N THR A 67 20.42 -22.13 -5.86
CA THR A 67 20.73 -23.46 -5.34
C THR A 67 20.92 -23.38 -3.83
N VAL A 68 20.15 -24.18 -3.09
CA VAL A 68 20.22 -24.24 -1.63
C VAL A 68 21.50 -24.96 -1.22
N GLU A 69 22.39 -24.27 -0.54
CA GLU A 69 23.67 -24.84 -0.09
C GLU A 69 23.56 -25.43 1.31
N VAL A 70 22.96 -24.67 2.23
CA VAL A 70 22.86 -25.03 3.65
C VAL A 70 21.49 -24.63 4.19
N VAL A 71 20.87 -25.51 4.99
CA VAL A 71 19.61 -25.21 5.70
C VAL A 71 19.79 -25.43 7.20
N SER A 72 19.46 -24.41 7.99
CA SER A 72 19.51 -24.46 9.46
C SER A 72 18.24 -23.88 10.05
N SER A 73 17.33 -24.76 10.50
CA SER A 73 16.02 -24.38 11.06
C SER A 73 15.20 -23.53 10.07
N ASP A 74 15.14 -22.22 10.28
CA ASP A 74 14.40 -21.26 9.47
C ASP A 74 15.34 -20.32 8.70
N LEU A 75 16.62 -20.68 8.58
CA LEU A 75 17.60 -20.00 7.75
C LEU A 75 18.04 -20.92 6.62
N ALA A 76 18.16 -20.37 5.42
CA ALA A 76 18.75 -21.06 4.27
C ALA A 76 19.79 -20.17 3.60
N THR A 77 20.95 -20.73 3.28
CA THR A 77 21.92 -20.09 2.39
C THR A 77 21.66 -20.56 0.98
N ILE A 78 21.38 -19.62 0.08
CA ILE A 78 21.05 -19.90 -1.31
C ILE A 78 22.02 -19.17 -2.22
N ARG A 79 22.75 -19.94 -3.03
CA ARG A 79 23.61 -19.41 -4.07
C ARG A 79 22.78 -18.95 -5.25
N CYS A 80 22.83 -17.66 -5.57
CA CYS A 80 22.09 -17.01 -6.64
C CYS A 80 23.00 -16.68 -7.83
N THR A 81 22.55 -17.01 -9.04
CA THR A 81 23.32 -16.71 -10.27
C THR A 81 22.40 -16.13 -11.34
N PRO A 82 22.59 -14.85 -11.74
CA PRO A 82 23.45 -13.82 -11.10
C PRO A 82 22.99 -13.44 -9.67
N PRO A 83 23.82 -12.73 -8.89
CA PRO A 83 23.37 -12.08 -7.66
C PRO A 83 22.25 -11.08 -7.98
N LEU A 84 21.12 -11.19 -7.26
CA LEU A 84 19.95 -10.32 -7.48
C LEU A 84 19.48 -9.60 -6.21
N PHE A 85 19.64 -10.22 -5.04
CA PHE A 85 18.95 -9.79 -3.83
C PHE A 85 19.80 -8.92 -2.88
N GLU A 86 19.15 -7.93 -2.29
CA GLU A 86 19.67 -7.04 -1.25
C GLU A 86 19.06 -7.34 0.13
N GLU A 87 19.64 -6.77 1.19
CA GLU A 87 19.16 -6.97 2.56
C GLU A 87 17.75 -6.38 2.75
N GLY A 88 16.84 -7.17 3.29
CA GLY A 88 15.44 -6.79 3.49
C GLY A 88 14.49 -7.22 2.36
N ASP A 89 15.01 -7.64 1.21
CA ASP A 89 14.20 -8.13 0.10
C ASP A 89 13.39 -9.36 0.49
N VAL A 90 12.16 -9.45 -0.02
CA VAL A 90 11.38 -10.68 0.09
C VAL A 90 11.63 -11.54 -1.14
N VAL A 91 12.12 -12.75 -0.91
CA VAL A 91 12.44 -13.70 -1.97
C VAL A 91 11.24 -14.61 -2.19
N ALA A 92 10.90 -14.87 -3.44
CA ALA A 92 9.93 -15.89 -3.81
C ALA A 92 10.50 -16.94 -4.75
N ARG A 93 10.11 -18.18 -4.51
CA ARG A 93 10.29 -19.30 -5.42
C ARG A 93 9.28 -19.22 -6.55
N VAL A 94 9.73 -19.41 -7.79
CA VAL A 94 8.88 -19.46 -8.98
C VAL A 94 8.55 -20.91 -9.31
N ASP A 95 7.26 -21.26 -9.24
CA ASP A 95 6.71 -22.56 -9.62
C ASP A 95 5.75 -22.37 -10.82
N GLY A 96 6.26 -22.61 -12.03
CA GLY A 96 5.53 -22.35 -13.27
C GLY A 96 5.22 -20.87 -13.46
N ASN A 97 3.94 -20.51 -13.54
CA ASN A 97 3.49 -19.12 -13.71
C ASN A 97 3.13 -18.44 -12.39
N ARG A 98 3.48 -19.00 -11.23
CA ARG A 98 3.18 -18.39 -9.93
C ARG A 98 4.42 -18.34 -9.07
N ALA A 99 4.54 -17.29 -8.28
CA ALA A 99 5.56 -17.22 -7.24
C ALA A 99 4.97 -17.47 -5.85
N ARG A 100 5.76 -18.11 -5.00
CA ARG A 100 5.45 -18.35 -3.59
C ARG A 100 6.55 -17.76 -2.74
N ALA A 101 6.17 -16.89 -1.82
CA ALA A 101 7.09 -16.26 -0.90
C ALA A 101 7.86 -17.33 -0.11
N LEU A 102 9.18 -17.20 -0.09
CA LEU A 102 10.11 -18.11 0.55
C LEU A 102 10.58 -17.54 1.89
N GLY A 103 10.94 -16.26 1.92
CA GLY A 103 11.51 -15.63 3.09
C GLY A 103 12.02 -14.22 2.84
N VAL A 104 12.76 -13.68 3.81
CA VAL A 104 13.39 -12.36 3.76
C VAL A 104 14.91 -12.51 3.71
N VAL A 105 15.59 -11.73 2.87
CA VAL A 105 17.06 -11.70 2.84
C VAL A 105 17.60 -11.00 4.07
N VAL A 106 18.44 -11.71 4.82
CA VAL A 106 19.20 -11.18 5.95
C VAL A 106 20.55 -10.65 5.48
N VAL A 107 21.17 -11.32 4.50
CA VAL A 107 22.45 -10.93 3.89
C VAL A 107 22.35 -11.18 2.38
N GLY A 108 22.59 -10.15 1.58
CA GLY A 108 22.54 -10.21 0.10
C GLY A 108 23.84 -10.69 -0.55
N GLY A 109 23.84 -10.79 -1.89
CA GLY A 109 25.01 -11.17 -2.70
C GLY A 109 24.89 -12.51 -3.43
N GLU A 110 26.03 -13.09 -3.86
CA GLU A 110 26.06 -14.39 -4.57
C GLU A 110 25.55 -15.52 -3.67
N HIS A 111 25.86 -15.48 -2.38
CA HIS A 111 25.39 -16.43 -1.38
C HIS A 111 24.44 -15.71 -0.42
N ALA A 112 23.16 -15.67 -0.77
CA ALA A 112 22.16 -14.96 0.02
C ALA A 112 21.75 -15.79 1.24
N LEU A 113 21.76 -15.17 2.42
CA LEU A 113 21.20 -15.75 3.64
C LEU A 113 19.74 -15.33 3.77
N ILE A 114 18.81 -16.29 3.76
CA ILE A 114 17.37 -16.05 3.76
C ILE A 114 16.74 -16.60 5.04
N LYS A 115 15.98 -15.75 5.73
CA LYS A 115 15.06 -16.13 6.79
C LYS A 115 13.75 -16.62 6.19
N LEU A 116 13.56 -17.94 6.22
CA LEU A 116 12.37 -18.61 5.70
C LEU A 116 11.12 -18.22 6.49
N PHE A 117 10.00 -18.07 5.79
CA PHE A 117 8.69 -18.01 6.44
C PHE A 117 8.27 -19.38 6.95
N ASN A 118 7.44 -19.45 8.00
CA ASN A 118 7.02 -20.70 8.68
C ASN A 118 6.47 -21.80 7.76
N ASN A 119 6.01 -21.43 6.57
CA ASN A 119 5.34 -22.33 5.62
C ASN A 119 6.27 -22.74 4.47
N ALA A 120 7.47 -22.18 4.40
CA ALA A 120 8.45 -22.43 3.35
C ALA A 120 9.33 -23.62 3.75
N VAL A 121 9.41 -24.61 2.88
CA VAL A 121 10.27 -25.79 3.06
C VAL A 121 11.24 -25.85 1.88
N VAL A 122 12.52 -25.91 2.19
CA VAL A 122 13.61 -26.07 1.24
C VAL A 122 14.54 -27.18 1.69
N LYS A 123 15.22 -27.82 0.74
CA LYS A 123 16.20 -28.88 1.02
C LYS A 123 17.56 -28.52 0.46
N GLU A 124 18.61 -28.93 1.15
CA GLU A 124 19.98 -28.80 0.65
C GLU A 124 20.14 -29.50 -0.71
N GLY A 125 20.87 -28.85 -1.62
CA GLY A 125 21.05 -29.28 -3.00
C GLY A 125 19.86 -28.99 -3.92
N GLU A 126 18.72 -28.54 -3.39
CA GLU A 126 17.57 -28.16 -4.21
C GLU A 126 17.92 -26.93 -5.07
N SER A 127 17.48 -26.96 -6.33
CA SER A 127 17.63 -25.81 -7.23
C SER A 127 16.27 -25.37 -7.75
N PHE A 128 16.01 -24.08 -7.70
CA PHE A 128 14.77 -23.48 -8.19
C PHE A 128 15.01 -22.07 -8.74
N LEU A 129 14.03 -21.56 -9.45
CA LEU A 129 14.01 -20.19 -9.93
C LEU A 129 13.53 -19.27 -8.81
N LEU A 130 14.21 -18.15 -8.65
CA LEU A 130 13.94 -17.15 -7.64
C LEU A 130 13.74 -15.79 -8.27
N ARG A 131 12.96 -14.96 -7.60
CA ARG A 131 12.80 -13.55 -7.91
C ARG A 131 12.47 -12.77 -6.65
N GLU A 132 12.61 -11.46 -6.75
CA GLU A 132 12.09 -10.57 -5.73
C GLU A 132 10.56 -10.61 -5.79
N ALA A 133 9.94 -10.66 -4.63
CA ALA A 133 8.50 -10.58 -4.47
C ALA A 133 8.15 -9.38 -3.61
N GLU A 134 7.09 -8.68 -3.99
CA GLU A 134 6.49 -7.74 -3.07
C GLU A 134 5.82 -8.49 -1.92
N GLN A 135 5.74 -7.83 -0.76
CA GLN A 135 4.94 -8.34 0.34
C GLN A 135 3.46 -8.29 -0.03
N LEU A 136 2.93 -9.41 -0.51
CA LEU A 136 1.51 -9.55 -0.88
C LEU A 136 0.54 -9.24 0.27
N VAL A 137 1.04 -9.27 1.51
CA VAL A 137 0.35 -8.84 2.72
C VAL A 137 -0.20 -7.43 2.57
N ALA A 138 0.52 -6.51 1.91
CA ALA A 138 0.04 -5.15 1.68
C ALA A 138 -1.24 -5.13 0.85
N TYR A 139 -1.32 -5.93 -0.23
CA TYR A 139 -2.55 -6.08 -1.02
C TYR A 139 -3.67 -6.73 -0.20
N ASP A 140 -3.35 -7.74 0.60
CA ASP A 140 -4.34 -8.43 1.43
C ASP A 140 -4.97 -7.50 2.49
N LEU A 141 -4.16 -6.68 3.15
CA LEU A 141 -4.63 -5.67 4.09
C LEU A 141 -5.55 -4.66 3.41
N GLN A 142 -5.15 -4.12 2.25
CA GLN A 142 -5.96 -3.16 1.51
C GLN A 142 -7.29 -3.77 1.03
N LEU A 143 -7.26 -5.01 0.51
CA LEU A 143 -8.45 -5.72 0.06
C LEU A 143 -9.40 -6.01 1.23
N SER A 144 -8.86 -6.40 2.40
CA SER A 144 -9.64 -6.64 3.61
C SER A 144 -10.32 -5.36 4.13
N LEU A 145 -9.63 -4.23 4.08
CA LEU A 145 -10.21 -2.93 4.43
C LEU A 145 -11.36 -2.54 3.50
N LEU A 146 -11.20 -2.73 2.18
CA LEU A 146 -12.27 -2.49 1.21
C LEU A 146 -13.47 -3.42 1.42
N GLU A 147 -13.25 -4.67 1.80
CA GLU A 147 -14.32 -5.61 2.17
C GLU A 147 -15.05 -5.20 3.44
N THR A 148 -14.32 -4.69 4.44
CA THR A 148 -14.89 -4.19 5.69
C THR A 148 -15.75 -2.96 5.43
N TYR A 149 -15.29 -2.02 4.59
CA TYR A 149 -16.05 -0.86 4.15
C TYR A 149 -17.32 -1.24 3.40
N THR A 150 -17.20 -2.04 2.34
CA THR A 150 -18.34 -2.44 1.51
C THR A 150 -19.33 -3.34 2.25
N GLY A 151 -18.87 -4.08 3.26
CA GLY A 151 -19.70 -4.88 4.15
C GLY A 151 -20.35 -4.10 5.29
N GLY A 152 -20.09 -2.79 5.42
CA GLY A 152 -20.66 -1.94 6.47
C GLY A 152 -20.16 -2.27 7.88
N LYS A 153 -18.96 -2.85 8.00
CA LYS A 153 -18.39 -3.35 9.27
C LYS A 153 -17.41 -2.38 9.94
N LEU A 154 -17.23 -1.19 9.39
CA LEU A 154 -16.32 -0.19 9.95
C LEU A 154 -16.81 0.33 11.30
N THR A 155 -15.86 0.62 12.18
CA THR A 155 -16.06 1.41 13.42
C THR A 155 -16.44 2.86 13.11
N SER A 156 -16.88 3.64 14.11
CA SER A 156 -17.21 5.05 13.93
C SER A 156 -16.03 5.89 13.45
N VAL A 157 -14.83 5.64 13.98
CA VAL A 157 -13.59 6.34 13.60
C VAL A 157 -13.21 6.01 12.17
N GLU A 158 -13.22 4.74 11.80
CA GLU A 158 -12.91 4.31 10.43
C GLU A 158 -13.90 4.86 9.41
N ARG A 159 -15.20 4.92 9.75
CA ARG A 159 -16.20 5.56 8.88
C ARG A 159 -15.87 7.03 8.60
N GLY A 160 -15.33 7.75 9.58
CA GLY A 160 -14.87 9.14 9.39
C GLY A 160 -13.77 9.22 8.34
N ALA A 161 -12.72 8.42 8.48
CA ALA A 161 -11.60 8.39 7.53
C ALA A 161 -12.04 7.96 6.11
N PHE A 162 -12.91 6.94 6.01
CA PHE A 162 -13.46 6.51 4.72
C PHE A 162 -14.39 7.56 4.11
N GLY A 163 -15.17 8.29 4.90
CA GLY A 163 -16.02 9.37 4.43
C GLY A 163 -15.23 10.51 3.77
N VAL A 164 -14.07 10.86 4.32
CA VAL A 164 -13.15 11.83 3.72
C VAL A 164 -12.72 11.36 2.32
N PHE A 165 -12.20 10.14 2.21
CA PHE A 165 -11.56 9.67 0.97
C PHE A 165 -12.54 9.17 -0.09
N PHE A 166 -13.52 8.36 0.29
CA PHE A 166 -14.47 7.76 -0.65
C PHE A 166 -15.65 8.67 -0.93
N GLU A 167 -16.11 9.45 0.04
CA GLU A 167 -17.35 10.21 -0.07
C GLU A 167 -17.09 11.71 -0.29
N ASN A 168 -15.81 12.15 -0.28
CA ASN A 168 -15.41 13.55 -0.27
C ASN A 168 -16.14 14.35 0.83
N SER A 169 -16.46 13.69 1.94
CA SER A 169 -17.17 14.27 3.06
C SER A 169 -16.14 14.85 4.03
N PHE A 170 -15.56 15.98 3.64
CA PHE A 170 -14.61 16.71 4.46
C PHE A 170 -14.79 18.22 4.32
N ARG A 171 -14.32 18.94 5.32
CA ARG A 171 -14.13 20.39 5.25
C ARG A 171 -12.65 20.68 5.35
N ILE A 172 -12.19 21.70 4.63
CA ILE A 172 -10.83 22.19 4.82
C ILE A 172 -10.83 23.00 6.10
N GLY A 173 -9.96 22.63 7.04
CA GLY A 173 -9.81 23.38 8.29
C GLY A 173 -9.18 24.75 8.02
N ASP A 174 -9.82 25.80 8.51
CA ASP A 174 -9.32 27.18 8.47
C ASP A 174 -8.96 27.71 9.88
N GLY A 175 -9.22 26.91 10.91
CA GLY A 175 -8.92 27.20 12.30
C GLY A 175 -7.43 27.28 12.58
N ARG A 176 -7.09 27.98 13.67
CA ARG A 176 -5.75 28.04 14.25
C ARG A 176 -5.85 27.80 15.74
N GLY A 177 -5.18 26.75 16.22
CA GLY A 177 -4.86 26.57 17.63
C GLY A 177 -3.47 27.14 17.87
N ILE A 178 -3.27 27.90 18.94
CA ILE A 178 -1.94 28.46 19.23
C ILE A 178 -1.19 27.45 20.08
N ALA A 179 -0.09 26.90 19.56
CA ALA A 179 0.78 26.04 20.36
C ALA A 179 1.44 26.86 21.48
N SER A 180 1.62 26.25 22.66
CA SER A 180 2.36 26.86 23.75
C SER A 180 3.88 26.83 23.52
N SER A 181 4.37 25.98 22.62
CA SER A 181 5.79 25.78 22.30
C SER A 181 5.96 25.19 20.90
N TYR A 182 7.02 25.57 20.19
CA TYR A 182 7.36 25.13 18.82
C TYR A 182 8.77 24.54 18.72
N LYS A 183 9.19 23.79 19.74
CA LYS A 183 10.51 23.16 19.75
C LYS A 183 10.49 21.85 18.98
N LEU A 184 11.54 21.62 18.20
CA LEU A 184 11.78 20.31 17.60
C LEU A 184 12.14 19.30 18.69
N LEU A 185 11.60 18.09 18.62
CA LEU A 185 12.00 17.02 19.54
C LEU A 185 13.27 16.34 19.01
N GLY A 186 14.28 16.24 19.87
CA GLY A 186 15.44 15.40 19.63
C GLY A 186 15.13 13.91 19.83
N LEU A 187 16.11 13.05 19.53
CA LEU A 187 16.01 11.60 19.75
C LEU A 187 15.61 11.29 21.20
N GLY A 188 14.59 10.44 21.36
CA GLY A 188 14.02 10.09 22.65
C GLY A 188 13.02 11.11 23.21
N GLY A 189 12.53 12.05 22.39
CA GLY A 189 11.46 12.98 22.76
C GLY A 189 11.89 14.11 23.69
N LYS A 190 13.20 14.34 23.83
CA LYS A 190 13.73 15.49 24.57
C LYS A 190 13.57 16.75 23.74
N GLU A 191 13.31 17.89 24.37
CA GLU A 191 13.33 19.17 23.67
C GLU A 191 14.70 19.36 22.99
N GLY A 192 14.67 19.49 21.66
CA GLY A 192 15.84 19.74 20.83
C GLY A 192 16.30 21.19 20.92
N GLY A 193 17.47 21.46 20.36
CA GLY A 193 18.08 22.79 20.37
C GLY A 193 17.54 23.78 19.32
N SER A 194 16.70 23.32 18.40
CA SER A 194 16.20 24.11 17.27
C SER A 194 14.70 24.33 17.36
N GLU A 195 14.23 25.52 16.99
CA GLU A 195 12.81 25.85 16.89
C GLU A 195 12.30 25.65 15.47
N LEU A 196 11.00 25.39 15.32
CA LEU A 196 10.31 25.41 14.03
C LEU A 196 10.41 26.81 13.40
N ASP A 197 10.49 26.86 12.07
CA ASP A 197 10.40 28.12 11.32
C ASP A 197 8.95 28.64 11.25
N GLU A 198 8.74 29.83 10.67
CA GLU A 198 7.42 30.46 10.59
C GLU A 198 6.38 29.61 9.85
N HIS A 199 6.77 28.94 8.77
CA HIS A 199 5.86 28.13 7.97
C HIS A 199 5.49 26.83 8.68
N GLN A 200 6.46 26.20 9.34
CA GLN A 200 6.25 25.02 10.18
C GLN A 200 5.38 25.36 11.40
N ARG A 201 5.59 26.52 12.04
CA ARG A 201 4.74 27.00 13.14
C ARG A 201 3.30 27.20 12.68
N GLU A 202 3.10 27.87 11.54
CA GLU A 202 1.77 28.05 10.98
C GLU A 202 1.11 26.70 10.65
N ALA A 203 1.88 25.74 10.11
CA ALA A 203 1.37 24.40 9.86
C ALA A 203 0.92 23.71 11.16
N VAL A 204 1.74 23.75 12.22
CA VAL A 204 1.39 23.22 13.54
C VAL A 204 0.14 23.89 14.09
N ASP A 205 0.04 25.21 14.02
CA ASP A 205 -1.13 25.94 14.52
C ASP A 205 -2.41 25.55 13.79
N ARG A 206 -2.32 25.34 12.47
CA ARG A 206 -3.44 24.86 11.68
C ARG A 206 -3.81 23.42 12.04
N ILE A 207 -2.85 22.53 12.29
CA ILE A 207 -3.11 21.17 12.78
C ILE A 207 -3.86 21.22 14.11
N LEU A 208 -3.38 22.03 15.06
CA LEU A 208 -4.00 22.18 16.38
C LEU A 208 -5.38 22.85 16.33
N GLY A 209 -5.63 23.62 15.27
CA GLY A 209 -6.91 24.28 15.02
C GLY A 209 -7.97 23.41 14.36
N LEU A 210 -7.63 22.18 13.95
CA LEU A 210 -8.55 21.28 13.26
C LEU A 210 -9.73 20.88 14.16
N ARG A 211 -10.94 21.04 13.62
CA ARG A 211 -12.18 20.55 14.25
C ARG A 211 -12.55 19.18 13.73
N GLU A 212 -13.53 18.55 14.38
CA GLU A 212 -14.03 17.24 13.97
C GLU A 212 -14.56 17.27 12.52
N GLY A 213 -14.05 16.34 11.70
CA GLY A 213 -14.39 16.22 10.28
C GLY A 213 -13.70 17.25 9.36
N GLU A 214 -12.75 18.04 9.88
CA GLU A 214 -11.88 18.88 9.08
C GLU A 214 -10.58 18.17 8.72
N LEU A 215 -10.00 18.56 7.58
CA LEU A 215 -8.74 18.04 7.07
C LEU A 215 -7.79 19.18 6.74
N LEU A 216 -6.51 18.94 6.98
CA LEU A 216 -5.40 19.77 6.53
C LEU A 216 -4.46 18.92 5.67
N LEU A 217 -4.06 19.44 4.52
CA LEU A 217 -3.03 18.84 3.68
C LEU A 217 -1.76 19.70 3.80
N ILE A 218 -0.67 19.10 4.24
CA ILE A 218 0.64 19.73 4.32
C ILE A 218 1.47 19.24 3.14
N VAL A 219 2.04 20.16 2.38
CA VAL A 219 2.91 19.87 1.23
C VAL A 219 4.30 20.43 1.54
N GLY A 220 5.24 19.54 1.83
CA GLY A 220 6.63 19.87 2.14
C GLY A 220 7.58 19.44 1.01
N PRO A 221 8.29 20.37 0.35
CA PRO A 221 9.41 20.04 -0.53
C PRO A 221 10.55 19.28 0.19
N PRO A 222 11.47 18.63 -0.54
CA PRO A 222 12.64 18.01 0.08
C PRO A 222 13.44 19.00 0.93
N GLY A 223 13.72 18.62 2.18
CA GLY A 223 14.51 19.42 3.12
C GLY A 223 13.75 20.46 3.95
N THR A 224 12.41 20.53 3.85
CA THR A 224 11.62 21.54 4.59
C THR A 224 11.21 21.14 6.00
N GLY A 225 11.49 19.90 6.43
CA GLY A 225 11.03 19.36 7.71
C GLY A 225 9.55 19.60 7.91
#